data_AF-A0A9E3JQ71-F1
#
_entry.id   AF-A0A9E3JQ71-F1
#
_cell.length_a   1.000
_cell.length_b   1.000
_cell.length_c   1.000
_cell.angle_alpha   90.00
_cell.angle_beta   90.00
_cell.angle_gamma   90.00
#
_symmetry.space_group_name_H-M   'P 1'
#
loop_
_entity.id
_entity.type
_entity.pdbx_description
1 polymer ?
#
loop_
_entity_poly.entity_id
_entity_poly.type
_entity_poly.pdbx_seq_one_letter_code
_entity_poly.pdbx_strand_id
1 'polypeptide(L)'
;MIGLLQRVSQASVTVDGEVVGRIGRGLMVLVCAEKGDSERQADTLLAKLLGYRVFPDHAGKMNRSVTDVEGGLLLVPQFTLAA
;
A
#
# COMPACT_ATOMS: atom_id res chain seq x y z
N MET A 1 10.89 -7.16 -6.13
CA MET A 1 9.63 -6.41 -6.02
C MET A 1 9.70 -5.53 -4.80
N ILE A 2 9.45 -4.24 -4.99
CA ILE A 2 9.56 -3.21 -3.95
C ILE A 2 8.17 -2.62 -3.71
N GLY A 3 7.83 -2.39 -2.44
CA GLY A 3 6.68 -1.59 -2.04
C GLY A 3 7.11 -0.49 -1.08
N LEU A 4 6.88 0.78 -1.44
CA LEU A 4 7.02 1.91 -0.53
C LEU A 4 5.64 2.24 0.05
N LEU A 5 5.47 1.99 1.34
CA LEU A 5 4.20 2.13 2.04
C LEU A 5 4.05 3.53 2.65
N GLN A 6 2.88 4.13 2.46
CA GLN A 6 2.47 5.35 3.14
C GLN A 6 1.14 5.12 3.84
N ARG A 7 1.12 5.32 5.16
CA ARG A 7 -0.12 5.35 5.92
C ARG A 7 -0.84 6.66 5.66
N VAL A 8 -2.08 6.58 5.20
CA VAL A 8 -2.86 7.75 4.75
C VAL A 8 -4.19 7.86 5.49
N SER A 9 -4.65 9.09 5.69
CA SER A 9 -6.06 9.36 6.06
C SER A 9 -6.98 9.28 4.85
N GLN A 10 -6.46 9.56 3.65
CA GLN A 10 -7.09 9.41 2.35
C GLN A 10 -6.03 9.42 1.24
N ALA A 11 -6.30 8.80 0.09
CA ALA A 11 -5.47 8.91 -1.10
C ALA A 11 -6.29 8.69 -2.38
N SER A 12 -5.81 9.24 -3.50
CA SER A 12 -6.46 9.11 -4.80
C SER A 12 -5.47 9.27 -5.95
N VAL A 13 -5.78 8.65 -7.09
CA VAL A 13 -5.09 8.83 -8.37
C VAL A 13 -6.03 9.53 -9.34
N THR A 14 -5.52 10.54 -10.03
CA THR A 14 -6.26 11.30 -11.06
C THR A 14 -5.51 11.22 -12.38
N VAL A 15 -6.23 10.97 -13.48
CA VAL A 15 -5.71 10.96 -14.86
C VAL A 15 -6.60 11.87 -15.68
N ASP A 16 -6.03 12.85 -16.37
CA ASP A 16 -6.77 13.85 -17.17
C ASP A 16 -7.93 14.55 -16.43
N GLY A 17 -7.74 14.78 -15.12
CA GLY A 17 -8.75 15.40 -14.26
C GLY A 17 -9.78 14.43 -13.65
N GLU A 18 -9.80 13.17 -14.08
CA GLU A 18 -10.73 12.15 -13.60
C GLU A 18 -10.10 11.25 -12.55
N VAL A 19 -10.82 11.01 -11.45
CA VAL A 19 -10.33 10.15 -10.36
C VAL A 19 -10.55 8.69 -10.71
N VAL A 20 -9.47 8.00 -11.06
CA VAL A 20 -9.46 6.58 -11.48
C VAL A 20 -9.33 5.60 -10.30
N GLY A 21 -8.97 6.09 -9.11
CA GLY A 21 -8.88 5.27 -7.91
C GLY A 21 -8.83 6.15 -6.66
N ARG A 22 -9.49 5.73 -5.58
CA ARG A 22 -9.50 6.45 -4.30
C ARG A 22 -9.72 5.50 -3.13
N ILE A 23 -9.15 5.85 -1.99
CA ILE A 23 -9.37 5.20 -0.70
C ILE A 23 -9.55 6.26 0.39
N GLY A 24 -10.29 5.90 1.43
CA GLY A 24 -10.28 6.63 2.71
C GLY A 24 -9.03 6.27 3.53
N ARG A 25 -9.20 6.11 4.84
CA ARG A 25 -8.13 5.67 5.74
C ARG A 25 -7.55 4.34 5.27
N GLY A 26 -6.23 4.25 5.17
CA GLY A 26 -5.61 3.05 4.62
C GLY A 26 -4.12 3.19 4.30
N LEU A 27 -3.68 2.38 3.34
CA LEU A 27 -2.31 2.41 2.79
C LEU A 27 -2.35 2.83 1.32
N MET A 28 -1.55 3.84 0.97
CA MET A 28 -1.14 4.07 -0.41
C MET A 28 0.25 3.45 -0.57
N VAL A 29 0.42 2.62 -1.59
CA VAL A 29 1.67 1.89 -1.82
C VAL A 29 2.14 2.16 -3.23
N LEU A 30 3.35 2.70 -3.34
CA LEU A 30 4.07 2.75 -4.60
C LEU A 30 4.72 1.38 -4.82
N VAL A 31 4.39 0.71 -5.93
CA VAL A 31 4.82 -0.67 -6.22
C VAL A 31 5.74 -0.70 -7.43
N CYS A 32 6.87 -1.39 -7.32
CA CYS A 32 7.80 -1.61 -8.41
C CYS A 32 8.09 -3.10 -8.60
N ALA A 33 7.83 -3.61 -9.80
CA ALA A 33 8.33 -4.90 -10.24
C ALA A 33 9.75 -4.74 -10.82
N GLU A 34 10.62 -5.68 -10.50
CA GLU A 34 12.01 -5.74 -10.95
C GLU A 34 12.23 -6.93 -11.90
N LYS A 35 13.37 -6.94 -12.61
CA LYS A 35 13.75 -8.07 -13.45
C LYS A 35 13.88 -9.33 -12.59
N GLY A 36 13.18 -10.40 -12.98
CA GLY A 36 13.20 -11.68 -12.27
C GLY A 36 12.17 -11.81 -11.13
N ASP A 37 11.35 -10.78 -10.89
CA ASP A 37 10.16 -10.95 -10.07
C ASP A 37 9.16 -11.89 -10.74
N SER A 38 8.48 -12.68 -9.92
CA SER A 38 7.35 -13.51 -10.31
C SER A 38 6.17 -13.29 -9.36
N GLU A 39 5.07 -14.00 -9.62
CA GLU A 39 3.90 -14.02 -8.76
C GLU A 39 4.25 -14.35 -7.29
N ARG A 40 5.28 -15.17 -7.06
CA ARG A 40 5.74 -15.49 -5.70
C ARG A 40 6.19 -14.25 -4.93
N GLN A 41 6.89 -13.32 -5.58
CA GLN A 41 7.30 -12.06 -4.95
C GLN A 41 6.10 -11.14 -4.75
N ALA A 42 5.13 -11.16 -5.67
CA ALA A 42 3.87 -10.42 -5.51
C ALA A 42 3.06 -10.92 -4.32
N ASP A 43 2.88 -12.24 -4.17
CA ASP A 43 2.19 -12.86 -3.04
C ASP A 43 2.87 -12.54 -1.71
N THR A 44 4.21 -12.59 -1.70
CA THR A 44 5.01 -12.24 -0.53
C THR A 44 4.83 -10.77 -0.16
N LEU A 45 4.82 -9.85 -1.14
CA LEU A 45 4.57 -8.43 -0.89
C LEU A 45 3.14 -8.24 -0.38
N LEU A 46 2.14 -8.84 -1.01
CA LEU A 46 0.74 -8.75 -0.61
C LEU A 46 0.54 -9.20 0.85
N ALA A 47 1.07 -10.37 1.21
CA ALA A 47 1.01 -10.88 2.58
C ALA A 47 1.65 -9.90 3.59
N LYS A 48 2.79 -9.28 3.22
CA LYS A 48 3.41 -8.23 4.04
C LYS A 48 2.52 -7.00 4.15
N LEU A 49 1.97 -6.48 3.06
CA LEU A 49 1.11 -5.29 3.05
C LEU A 49 -0.12 -5.48 3.95
N LEU A 50 -0.79 -6.63 3.83
CA LEU A 50 -2.00 -6.94 4.58
C LEU A 50 -1.74 -7.14 6.08
N GLY A 51 -0.54 -7.60 6.45
CA GLY A 51 -0.13 -7.85 7.83
C GLY A 51 0.69 -6.75 8.50
N TYR A 52 1.13 -5.71 7.76
CA TYR A 52 2.07 -4.72 8.29
C TYR A 52 1.41 -3.82 9.34
N ARG A 53 1.93 -3.84 10.57
CA ARG A 53 1.34 -3.14 11.72
C ARG A 53 1.79 -1.69 11.80
N VAL A 54 1.07 -0.80 11.11
CA VAL A 54 1.37 0.65 11.04
C VAL A 54 0.21 1.54 11.48
N PHE A 55 -0.91 0.96 11.92
CA PHE A 55 -2.04 1.69 12.45
C PHE A 55 -2.06 1.62 13.99
N PRO A 56 -2.51 2.70 14.66
CA PRO A 56 -2.55 2.73 16.11
C PRO A 56 -3.67 1.83 16.64
N ASP A 57 -3.44 1.20 17.78
CA ASP A 57 -4.47 0.60 18.62
C ASP A 57 -5.13 1.66 19.54
N HIS A 58 -5.99 1.22 20.46
CA HIS A 58 -6.68 2.09 21.43
C HIS A 58 -5.73 2.80 22.40
N ALA A 59 -4.50 2.33 22.57
CA ALA A 59 -3.46 2.96 23.38
C ALA A 59 -2.53 3.86 22.55
N GLY A 60 -2.82 4.06 21.26
CA GLY A 60 -2.02 4.86 20.33
C GLY A 60 -0.76 4.17 19.82
N LYS A 61 -0.55 2.88 20.14
CA LYS A 61 0.64 2.12 19.71
C LYS A 61 0.42 1.49 18.34
N MET A 62 1.45 1.47 17.50
CA MET A 62 1.35 0.91 16.13
C MET A 62 1.29 -0.63 16.16
N ASN A 63 0.09 -1.17 16.31
CA ASN A 63 -0.15 -2.60 16.51
C ASN A 63 -1.18 -3.20 15.55
N ARG A 64 -1.84 -2.37 14.73
CA ARG A 64 -2.90 -2.79 13.82
C ARG A 64 -2.42 -2.73 12.37
N SER A 65 -2.79 -3.73 11.60
CA SER A 65 -2.60 -3.78 10.16
C SER A 65 -3.70 -3.03 9.40
N VAL A 66 -3.55 -2.90 8.08
CA VAL A 66 -4.61 -2.33 7.22
C VAL A 66 -5.88 -3.17 7.28
N THR A 67 -5.74 -4.49 7.39
CA THR A 67 -6.85 -5.43 7.52
C THR A 67 -7.56 -5.25 8.87
N ASP A 68 -6.81 -5.11 9.96
CA ASP A 68 -7.37 -4.92 11.31
C ASP A 68 -8.19 -3.63 11.45
N VAL A 69 -7.91 -2.62 10.63
CA VAL A 69 -8.63 -1.34 10.65
C VAL A 69 -9.64 -1.20 9.52
N GLU A 70 -9.89 -2.28 8.77
CA GLU A 70 -10.78 -2.30 7.60
C GLU A 70 -10.44 -1.17 6.60
N GLY A 71 -9.13 -0.89 6.46
CA GLY A 71 -8.62 0.22 5.69
C GLY A 71 -8.56 -0.08 4.19
N GLY A 72 -8.58 0.98 3.38
CA GLY A 72 -8.38 0.87 1.94
C GLY A 72 -6.91 0.60 1.57
N LEU A 73 -6.70 -0.03 0.41
CA LEU A 73 -5.38 -0.22 -0.19
C LEU A 73 -5.39 0.38 -1.60
N LEU A 74 -4.50 1.33 -1.86
CA LEU A 74 -4.32 1.95 -3.16
C LEU A 74 -2.90 1.65 -3.66
N LEU A 75 -2.81 0.81 -4.69
CA LEU A 75 -1.54 0.44 -5.31
C LEU A 75 -1.29 1.29 -6.56
N VAL A 76 -0.13 1.94 -6.63
CA VAL A 76 0.26 2.78 -7.76
C VAL A 76 1.59 2.29 -8.33
N PRO A 77 1.67 1.94 -9.62
CA PRO A 77 2.94 1.56 -10.25
C PRO A 77 3.98 2.69 -10.18
N GLN A 78 5.19 2.40 -9.70
CA GLN A 78 6.27 3.38 -9.55
C GLN A 78 7.63 2.76 -9.91
N PHE A 79 8.04 2.85 -11.18
CA PHE A 79 9.29 2.26 -11.67
C PHE A 79 10.57 2.88 -11.05
N THR A 80 10.50 4.12 -10.57
CA THR A 80 11.66 4.82 -10.02
C THR A 80 12.13 4.28 -8.66
N LEU A 81 11.40 3.34 -8.05
CA LEU A 81 11.85 2.72 -6.80
C LEU A 81 13.05 1.77 -7.00
N ALA A 82 13.29 1.31 -8.23
CA ALA A 82 14.43 0.44 -8.58
C ALA A 82 15.64 1.21 -9.15
N ALA A 83 15.72 2.51 -8.87
CA ALA A 83 16.79 3.40 -9.32
C ALA A 83 18.10 3.20 -8.54
#